data_AF-A0A1Z1MFN5-F1
#
_entry.id   AF-A0A1Z1MFN5-F1
#
_cell.length_a   1.000
_cell.length_b   1.000
_cell.length_c   1.000
_cell.angle_alpha   90.00
_cell.angle_beta   90.00
_cell.angle_gamma   90.00
#
_symmetry.space_group_name_H-M   'P 1'
#
loop_
_entity.id
_entity.type
_entity.pdbx_description
1 polymer ?
#
loop_
_entity_poly.entity_id
_entity_poly.type
_entity_poly.pdbx_seq_one_letter_code
_entity_poly.pdbx_strand_id
1 'polypeptide(L)'
;MKKEIFLKKLDLLTISLEALILYYTNKNIINEFYKLRNDLRIKKYNEEQNFIFLLEYLNKIKKFIADNYINNIAIKIIENYTHNKQLEIIDQYVLKFHYIYFRNKKYYSNYKSLKSSQTEKIAINENAIVNLYLISKLKNFKGVYILLNYLIND
;
A
#
# COMPACT_ATOMS: atom_id res chain seq x y z
N MET A 1 -9.88 11.07 14.89
CA MET A 1 -9.77 9.62 15.15
C MET A 1 -10.12 8.72 13.97
N LYS A 2 -11.39 8.36 13.67
CA LYS A 2 -11.70 7.37 12.59
C LYS A 2 -11.15 7.76 11.21
N LYS A 3 -11.24 9.05 10.83
CA LYS A 3 -10.73 9.56 9.55
C LYS A 3 -9.19 9.48 9.44
N GLU A 4 -8.47 9.80 10.50
CA GLU A 4 -7.00 9.77 10.50
C GLU A 4 -6.47 8.34 10.41
N ILE A 5 -7.10 7.40 11.11
CA ILE A 5 -6.78 5.98 11.04
C ILE A 5 -7.02 5.46 9.63
N PHE A 6 -8.19 5.76 9.07
CA PHE A 6 -8.55 5.42 7.70
C PHE A 6 -7.48 5.94 6.71
N LEU A 7 -7.12 7.23 6.78
CA LEU A 7 -6.15 7.84 5.88
C LEU A 7 -4.76 7.22 6.06
N LYS A 8 -4.36 6.93 7.29
CA LYS A 8 -3.11 6.22 7.58
C LYS A 8 -3.09 4.83 6.96
N LYS A 9 -4.18 4.06 7.05
CA LYS A 9 -4.29 2.73 6.43
C LYS A 9 -4.27 2.80 4.91
N LEU A 10 -4.88 3.82 4.31
CA LEU A 10 -4.81 4.09 2.88
C LEU A 10 -3.39 4.48 2.41
N ASP A 11 -2.68 5.28 3.21
CA ASP A 11 -1.27 5.63 2.96
C ASP A 11 -0.39 4.38 3.00
N LEU A 12 -0.59 3.48 3.98
CA LEU A 12 0.13 2.19 4.06
C LEU A 12 -0.12 1.31 2.83
N LEU A 13 -1.36 1.22 2.36
CA LEU A 13 -1.70 0.51 1.12
C LEU A 13 -0.99 1.13 -0.09
N THR A 14 -0.97 2.46 -0.18
CA THR A 14 -0.32 3.20 -1.26
C THR A 14 1.20 2.99 -1.24
N ILE A 15 1.83 2.94 -0.05
CA ILE A 15 3.25 2.62 0.12
C ILE A 15 3.54 1.18 -0.35
N SER A 16 2.68 0.22 -0.02
CA SER A 16 2.80 -1.16 -0.46
C SER A 16 2.72 -1.29 -1.99
N LEU A 17 1.79 -0.58 -2.61
CA LEU A 17 1.70 -0.50 -4.08
C LEU A 17 2.97 0.10 -4.69
N GLU A 18 3.44 1.23 -4.14
CA GLU A 18 4.66 1.88 -4.62
C GLU A 18 5.88 0.95 -4.50
N ALA A 19 5.98 0.18 -3.41
CA ALA A 19 7.06 -0.80 -3.22
C ALA A 19 7.04 -1.89 -4.31
N LEU A 20 5.87 -2.44 -4.63
CA LEU A 20 5.72 -3.44 -5.69
C LEU A 20 6.05 -2.88 -7.07
N ILE A 21 5.53 -1.69 -7.37
CA ILE A 21 5.69 -1.04 -8.67
C ILE A 21 7.16 -0.70 -8.93
N LEU A 22 7.85 -0.11 -7.95
CA LEU A 22 9.26 0.26 -8.09
C LEU A 22 10.19 -0.93 -8.27
N TYR A 23 9.78 -2.12 -7.82
CA TYR A 23 10.59 -3.31 -7.92
C TYR A 23 10.27 -4.13 -9.17
N TYR A 24 8.98 -4.31 -9.50
CA TYR A 24 8.54 -5.33 -10.46
C TYR A 24 8.01 -4.77 -11.79
N THR A 25 7.97 -3.45 -11.97
CA THR A 25 7.31 -2.84 -13.14
C THR A 25 8.20 -1.86 -13.88
N ASN A 26 7.78 -1.46 -15.08
CA ASN A 26 8.53 -0.55 -15.94
C ASN A 26 8.27 0.94 -15.59
N LYS A 27 9.08 1.83 -16.17
CA LYS A 27 9.00 3.28 -15.93
C LYS A 27 7.63 3.89 -16.29
N ASN A 28 6.91 3.34 -17.27
CA ASN A 28 5.61 3.88 -17.67
C ASN A 28 4.55 3.63 -16.58
N ILE A 29 4.52 2.42 -16.02
CA ILE A 29 3.63 2.05 -14.91
C ILE A 29 3.92 2.90 -13.67
N ILE A 30 5.20 3.16 -13.38
CA ILE A 30 5.63 4.07 -12.31
C ILE A 30 5.04 5.47 -12.51
N ASN A 31 5.11 6.01 -13.74
CA ASN A 31 4.59 7.34 -14.05
C ASN A 31 3.07 7.41 -13.93
N GLU A 32 2.34 6.39 -14.39
CA GLU A 32 0.90 6.29 -14.23
C GLU A 32 0.48 6.23 -12.77
N PHE A 33 1.19 5.45 -11.95
CA PHE A 33 0.95 5.38 -10.52
C PHE A 33 1.14 6.74 -9.84
N TYR A 34 2.19 7.48 -10.19
CA TYR A 34 2.42 8.82 -9.61
C TYR A 34 1.35 9.83 -10.04
N LYS A 35 0.83 9.75 -11.27
CA LYS A 35 -0.34 10.55 -11.69
C LYS A 35 -1.56 10.23 -10.83
N LEU A 36 -1.89 8.95 -10.68
CA LEU A 36 -3.00 8.49 -9.83
C LEU A 36 -2.86 8.98 -8.38
N ARG A 37 -1.64 8.94 -7.82
CA ARG A 37 -1.34 9.40 -6.46
C ARG A 37 -1.39 10.93 -6.32
N ASN A 38 -0.99 11.68 -7.34
CA ASN A 38 -1.02 13.15 -7.29
C ASN A 38 -2.46 13.69 -7.38
N ASP A 39 -3.32 13.05 -8.17
CA ASP A 39 -4.74 13.39 -8.27
C ASP A 39 -5.45 13.36 -6.92
N LEU A 40 -5.03 12.46 -6.02
CA LEU A 40 -5.49 12.44 -4.63
C LEU A 40 -5.00 13.64 -3.82
N ARG A 41 -3.72 13.97 -3.94
CA ARG A 41 -3.07 14.96 -3.07
C ARG A 41 -3.52 16.39 -3.37
N ILE A 42 -3.89 16.65 -4.62
CA ILE A 42 -4.19 18.01 -5.11
C ILE A 42 -5.65 18.41 -4.82
N LYS A 43 -6.57 17.46 -4.67
CA LYS A 43 -7.99 17.78 -4.42
C LYS A 43 -8.19 18.31 -2.98
N LYS A 44 -8.74 19.53 -2.86
CA LYS A 44 -9.15 20.12 -1.58
C LYS A 44 -10.42 19.42 -1.08
N TYR A 45 -10.37 18.93 0.16
CA TYR A 45 -11.42 18.10 0.76
C TYR A 45 -12.45 18.96 1.51
N ASN A 46 -13.74 18.80 1.24
CA ASN A 46 -14.85 19.19 2.14
C ASN A 46 -15.52 17.91 2.69
N GLU A 47 -16.28 18.00 3.79
CA GLU A 47 -16.68 16.82 4.58
C GLU A 47 -17.58 15.82 3.84
N GLU A 48 -18.57 16.29 3.07
CA GLU A 48 -19.56 15.46 2.37
C GLU A 48 -19.04 14.79 1.09
N GLN A 49 -18.09 15.42 0.37
CA GLN A 49 -17.51 14.85 -0.86
C GLN A 49 -16.50 13.73 -0.58
N ASN A 50 -16.12 13.52 0.68
CA ASN A 50 -15.03 12.61 1.05
C ASN A 50 -15.32 11.14 0.77
N PHE A 51 -16.54 10.64 1.01
CA PHE A 51 -16.82 9.21 0.92
C PHE A 51 -16.95 8.72 -0.53
N ILE A 52 -17.70 9.44 -1.37
CA ILE A 52 -17.86 9.10 -2.79
C ILE A 52 -16.51 9.16 -3.50
N PHE A 53 -15.74 10.23 -3.29
CA PHE A 53 -14.41 10.38 -3.86
C PHE A 53 -13.45 9.26 -3.41
N LEU A 54 -13.56 8.84 -2.16
CA LEU A 54 -12.78 7.72 -1.65
C LEU A 54 -13.10 6.42 -2.39
N LEU A 55 -14.38 6.11 -2.57
CA LEU A 55 -14.81 4.93 -3.32
C LEU A 55 -14.32 4.99 -4.77
N GLU A 56 -14.39 6.16 -5.40
CA GLU A 56 -13.82 6.38 -6.73
C GLU A 56 -12.31 6.11 -6.75
N TYR A 57 -11.58 6.58 -5.73
CA TYR A 57 -10.15 6.35 -5.62
C TYR A 57 -9.82 4.86 -5.45
N LEU A 58 -10.50 4.16 -4.54
CA LEU A 58 -10.33 2.72 -4.36
C LEU A 58 -10.64 1.96 -5.64
N ASN A 59 -11.66 2.39 -6.39
CA ASN A 59 -11.98 1.81 -7.69
C ASN A 59 -10.87 2.07 -8.72
N LYS A 60 -10.28 3.27 -8.75
CA LYS A 60 -9.13 3.59 -9.61
C LYS A 60 -7.90 2.76 -9.24
N ILE A 61 -7.57 2.61 -7.96
CA ILE A 61 -6.51 1.70 -7.50
C ILE A 61 -6.79 0.29 -7.98
N LYS A 62 -8.01 -0.22 -7.77
CA LYS A 62 -8.38 -1.57 -8.15
C LYS A 62 -8.19 -1.81 -9.65
N LYS A 63 -8.67 -0.88 -10.48
CA LYS A 63 -8.46 -0.91 -11.94
C LYS A 63 -6.97 -0.91 -12.28
N PHE A 64 -6.22 0.04 -11.72
CA PHE A 64 -4.77 0.14 -11.93
C PHE A 64 -4.02 -1.16 -11.56
N ILE A 65 -4.37 -1.78 -10.43
CA ILE A 65 -3.80 -3.06 -9.98
C ILE A 65 -4.11 -4.18 -10.98
N ALA A 66 -5.36 -4.24 -11.46
CA ALA A 66 -5.81 -5.26 -12.39
C ALA A 66 -5.14 -5.11 -13.77
N ASP A 67 -5.15 -3.90 -14.32
CA ASP A 67 -4.61 -3.59 -15.65
C ASP A 67 -3.09 -3.83 -15.72
N ASN A 68 -2.40 -3.66 -14.59
CA ASN A 68 -0.95 -3.86 -14.49
C ASN A 68 -0.54 -5.20 -13.85
N TYR A 69 -1.49 -6.12 -13.62
CA TYR A 69 -1.25 -7.43 -13.00
C TYR A 69 -0.51 -7.38 -11.65
N ILE A 70 -0.63 -6.28 -10.90
CA ILE A 70 0.08 -6.07 -9.63
C ILE A 70 -0.40 -7.08 -8.57
N ASN A 71 -1.67 -7.47 -8.63
CA ASN A 71 -2.22 -8.54 -7.79
C ASN A 71 -1.48 -9.87 -8.02
N ASN A 72 -1.12 -10.22 -9.27
CA ASN A 72 -0.41 -11.45 -9.57
C ASN A 72 1.02 -11.42 -9.03
N ILE A 73 1.66 -10.25 -9.07
CA ILE A 73 2.98 -10.04 -8.45
C ILE A 73 2.88 -10.28 -6.93
N ALA A 74 1.89 -9.67 -6.27
CA ALA A 74 1.68 -9.85 -4.83
C ALA A 74 1.40 -11.32 -4.46
N ILE A 75 0.58 -12.02 -5.25
CA ILE A 75 0.32 -13.46 -5.07
C ILE A 75 1.63 -14.26 -5.14
N LYS A 76 2.44 -14.06 -6.17
CA LYS A 76 3.72 -14.77 -6.34
C LYS A 76 4.67 -14.55 -5.16
N ILE A 77 4.76 -13.33 -4.65
CA ILE A 77 5.60 -13.01 -3.48
C ILE A 77 5.12 -13.80 -2.25
N ILE A 78 3.81 -13.84 -1.99
CA ILE A 78 3.22 -14.57 -0.87
C ILE A 78 3.41 -16.09 -1.03
N GLU A 79 3.17 -16.63 -2.23
CA GLU A 79 3.38 -18.05 -2.53
C GLU A 79 4.85 -18.44 -2.33
N ASN A 80 5.79 -17.63 -2.79
CA ASN A 80 7.22 -17.88 -2.59
C ASN A 80 7.63 -17.86 -1.11
N TYR A 81 7.04 -16.98 -0.31
CA TYR A 81 7.25 -16.91 1.13
C TYR A 81 6.70 -18.14 1.85
N THR A 82 5.44 -18.49 1.60
CA THR A 82 4.76 -19.63 2.24
C THR A 82 5.40 -20.98 1.92
N HIS A 83 6.01 -21.12 0.75
CA HIS A 83 6.70 -22.35 0.35
C HIS A 83 8.21 -22.34 0.66
N ASN A 84 8.72 -21.35 1.39
CA ASN A 84 10.15 -21.18 1.72
C ASN A 84 11.09 -21.20 0.50
N LYS A 85 10.60 -20.88 -0.71
CA LYS A 85 11.39 -21.01 -1.94
C LYS A 85 12.31 -19.80 -2.17
N GLN A 86 11.86 -18.60 -1.82
CA GLN A 86 12.56 -17.35 -2.13
C GLN A 86 12.30 -16.27 -1.06
N LEU A 87 12.86 -16.46 0.14
CA LEU A 87 12.73 -15.50 1.25
C LEU A 87 13.31 -14.11 0.90
N GLU A 88 14.33 -14.06 0.05
CA GLU A 88 14.94 -12.80 -0.39
C GLU A 88 13.96 -11.86 -1.11
N ILE A 89 12.96 -12.40 -1.80
CA ILE A 89 11.96 -11.62 -2.52
C ILE A 89 11.05 -10.87 -1.54
N ILE A 90 10.60 -11.54 -0.47
CA ILE A 90 9.78 -10.88 0.54
C ILE A 90 10.61 -9.84 1.29
N ASP A 91 11.88 -10.14 1.58
CA ASP A 91 12.78 -9.22 2.27
C ASP A 91 13.03 -7.95 1.45
N GLN A 92 13.24 -8.10 0.14
CA GLN A 92 13.41 -6.95 -0.77
C GLN A 92 12.14 -6.10 -0.86
N TYR A 93 10.96 -6.73 -0.90
CA TYR A 93 9.68 -6.01 -0.81
C TYR A 93 9.57 -5.24 0.52
N VAL A 94 9.84 -5.89 1.65
CA VAL A 94 9.77 -5.27 2.99
C VAL A 94 10.78 -4.13 3.12
N LEU A 95 12.02 -4.30 2.65
CA LEU A 95 13.02 -3.25 2.63
C LEU A 95 12.57 -2.03 1.82
N LYS A 96 11.95 -2.26 0.66
CA LYS A 96 11.43 -1.18 -0.17
C LYS A 96 10.24 -0.48 0.49
N PHE A 97 9.35 -1.24 1.12
CA PHE A 97 8.25 -0.71 1.91
C PHE A 97 8.78 0.20 3.03
N HIS A 98 9.77 -0.27 3.81
CA HIS A 98 10.42 0.50 4.86
C HIS A 98 11.01 1.80 4.31
N TYR A 99 11.79 1.71 3.24
CA TYR A 99 12.40 2.88 2.61
C TYR A 99 11.35 3.95 2.26
N ILE A 100 10.28 3.55 1.58
CA ILE A 100 9.20 4.47 1.18
C ILE A 100 8.45 4.99 2.40
N TYR A 101 8.16 4.13 3.38
CA TYR A 101 7.50 4.48 4.63
C TYR A 101 8.28 5.56 5.38
N PHE A 102 9.59 5.39 5.56
CA PHE A 102 10.45 6.37 6.23
C PHE A 102 10.67 7.64 5.41
N ARG A 103 10.77 7.53 4.08
CA ARG A 103 10.85 8.70 3.18
C ARG A 103 9.57 9.53 3.24
N ASN A 104 8.40 8.89 3.27
CA ASN A 104 7.12 9.56 3.42
C ASN A 104 6.91 10.07 4.86
N LYS A 105 7.44 9.38 5.89
CA LYS A 105 7.46 9.84 7.28
C LYS A 105 8.33 11.07 7.51
N LYS A 106 9.31 11.39 6.67
CA LYS A 106 10.02 12.69 6.75
C LYS A 106 9.06 13.89 6.61
N TYR A 107 7.85 13.70 6.07
CA TYR A 107 6.79 14.71 6.02
C TYR A 107 5.93 14.78 7.30
N TYR A 108 5.99 13.76 8.16
CA TYR A 108 5.34 13.72 9.48
C TYR A 108 6.46 13.78 10.54
N SER A 109 6.79 15.00 10.99
CA SER A 109 7.92 15.36 11.85
C SER A 109 8.46 14.28 12.84
N ASN A 110 9.79 14.27 12.98
CA ASN A 110 10.58 13.77 14.14
C ASN A 110 10.98 12.29 14.28
N TYR A 111 11.30 11.54 13.21
CA TYR A 111 11.99 10.25 13.39
C TYR A 111 13.20 10.07 12.48
N LYS A 112 14.41 10.05 13.06
CA LYS A 112 15.66 9.65 12.40
C LYS A 112 15.56 8.17 12.01
N SER A 113 15.41 7.90 10.72
CA SER A 113 14.96 6.64 10.09
C SER A 113 15.87 5.41 10.21
N LEU A 114 16.73 5.32 11.23
CA LEU A 114 17.64 4.18 11.43
C LEU A 114 17.73 3.68 12.89
N LYS A 115 17.08 4.38 13.83
CA LYS A 115 16.98 3.98 15.25
C LYS A 115 15.53 3.72 15.66
N SER A 116 14.73 3.10 14.80
CA SER A 116 13.42 2.60 15.22
C SER A 116 13.61 1.49 16.25
N SER A 117 12.77 1.48 17.29
CA SER A 117 12.78 0.39 18.26
C SER A 117 12.47 -0.94 17.57
N GLN A 118 12.91 -2.07 18.14
CA GLN A 118 12.64 -3.39 17.58
C GLN A 118 11.13 -3.61 17.40
N THR A 119 10.32 -3.12 18.35
CA THR A 119 8.86 -3.15 18.32
C THR A 119 8.29 -2.37 17.14
N GLU A 120 8.82 -1.18 16.83
CA GLU A 120 8.41 -0.41 15.66
C GLU A 120 8.72 -1.13 14.35
N LYS A 121 9.87 -1.80 14.26
CA LYS A 121 10.24 -2.58 13.06
C LYS A 121 9.28 -3.75 12.84
N ILE A 122 8.93 -4.48 13.90
CA ILE A 122 7.97 -5.58 13.84
C ILE A 122 6.61 -5.07 13.34
N ALA A 123 6.10 -3.98 13.93
CA ALA A 123 4.84 -3.39 13.50
C ALA A 123 4.87 -2.91 12.03
N ILE A 124 5.99 -2.35 11.55
CA ILE A 124 6.12 -1.96 10.14
C ILE A 124 6.13 -3.19 9.22
N ASN A 125 6.81 -4.27 9.61
CA ASN A 125 6.80 -5.53 8.86
C ASN A 125 5.39 -6.11 8.76
N GLU A 126 4.67 -6.19 9.88
CA GLU A 126 3.28 -6.65 9.89
C GLU A 126 2.40 -5.81 8.95
N ASN A 127 2.53 -4.48 9.01
CA ASN A 127 1.82 -3.60 8.08
C ASN A 127 2.21 -3.88 6.61
N ALA A 128 3.50 -4.10 6.32
CA ALA A 128 3.94 -4.43 4.96
C ALA A 128 3.30 -5.74 4.46
N ILE A 129 3.25 -6.77 5.30
CA ILE A 129 2.69 -8.09 4.94
C ILE A 129 1.17 -8.03 4.80
N VAL A 130 0.47 -7.36 5.72
CA VAL A 130 -1.00 -7.19 5.64
C VAL A 130 -1.38 -6.46 4.37
N ASN A 131 -0.70 -5.35 4.03
CA ASN A 131 -1.03 -4.59 2.81
C ASN A 131 -0.67 -5.38 1.54
N LEU A 132 0.40 -6.16 1.55
CA LEU A 132 0.72 -7.08 0.45
C LEU A 132 -0.40 -8.12 0.25
N TYR A 133 -0.89 -8.70 1.35
CA TYR A 133 -2.00 -9.64 1.33
C TYR A 133 -3.27 -8.99 0.78
N LEU A 134 -3.62 -7.77 1.23
CA LEU A 134 -4.78 -7.04 0.71
C LEU A 134 -4.69 -6.88 -0.81
N ILE A 135 -3.55 -6.43 -1.33
CA ILE A 135 -3.32 -6.27 -2.78
C ILE A 135 -3.52 -7.60 -3.52
N SER A 136 -3.02 -8.71 -2.96
CA SER A 136 -3.18 -10.04 -3.56
C SER A 136 -4.66 -10.46 -3.73
N LYS A 137 -5.56 -9.94 -2.89
CA LYS A 137 -6.98 -10.31 -2.88
C LYS A 137 -7.87 -9.38 -3.72
N LEU A 138 -7.38 -8.21 -4.15
CA LEU A 138 -8.19 -7.18 -4.81
C LEU A 138 -8.77 -7.55 -6.19
N LYS A 139 -8.39 -8.70 -6.75
CA LYS A 139 -8.96 -9.22 -8.01
C LYS A 139 -10.47 -9.46 -7.92
N ASN A 140 -10.97 -9.88 -6.75
CA ASN A 140 -12.36 -10.33 -6.59
C ASN A 140 -13.16 -9.37 -5.69
N PHE A 141 -14.50 -9.37 -5.83
CA PHE A 141 -15.39 -8.52 -5.03
C PHE A 141 -15.20 -8.72 -3.51
N LYS A 142 -15.01 -9.97 -3.07
CA LYS A 142 -14.67 -10.31 -1.68
C LYS A 142 -13.41 -9.60 -1.19
N GLY A 143 -12.40 -9.44 -2.05
CA GLY A 143 -11.18 -8.71 -1.70
C GLY A 143 -11.40 -7.21 -1.51
N VAL A 144 -12.28 -6.61 -2.31
CA VAL A 144 -12.69 -5.20 -2.11
C VAL A 144 -13.41 -5.02 -0.78
N TYR A 145 -14.30 -5.94 -0.43
CA TYR A 145 -14.96 -5.95 0.87
C TYR A 145 -13.95 -6.07 2.02
N ILE A 146 -12.98 -7.00 1.91
CA ILE A 146 -11.91 -7.14 2.91
C ILE A 146 -11.11 -5.84 3.04
N LEU A 147 -10.78 -5.17 1.94
CA LEU A 147 -10.07 -3.90 1.97
C LEU A 147 -10.90 -2.81 2.67
N LEU A 148 -12.18 -2.67 2.32
CA LEU A 148 -13.06 -1.70 2.98
C LEU A 148 -13.18 -1.96 4.48
N ASN A 149 -13.33 -3.24 4.86
CA ASN A 149 -13.39 -3.65 6.27
C ASN A 149 -12.09 -3.30 7.01
N TYR A 150 -10.93 -3.56 6.40
CA TYR A 150 -9.62 -3.20 6.95
C TYR A 150 -9.47 -1.69 7.12
N LEU A 151 -9.93 -0.90 6.15
CA LEU A 151 -9.79 0.56 6.16
C LEU A 151 -10.71 1.23 7.19
N ILE A 152 -11.89 0.67 7.45
CA ILE A 152 -12.94 1.28 8.30
C ILE A 152 -12.85 0.83 9.76
N ASN A 153 -12.51 -0.43 10.01
CA ASN A 153 -12.49 -1.01 11.36
C ASN A 153 -11.08 -0.94 11.97
N ASP A 154 -11.01 -0.82 13.29
CA ASP A 154 -9.75 -0.82 14.06
C ASP A 154 -9.23 -2.23 14.34
#